data_AF-A0A7Z9JH87-F1
#
_entry.id   AF-A0A7Z9JH87-F1
#
_cell.length_a   1.000
_cell.length_b   1.000
_cell.length_c   1.000
_cell.angle_alpha   90.00
_cell.angle_beta   90.00
_cell.angle_gamma   90.00
#
_symmetry.space_group_name_H-M   'P 1'
#
loop_
_entity.id
_entity.type
_entity.pdbx_description
1 polymer ?
#
loop_
_entity_poly.entity_id
_entity_poly.type
_entity_poly.pdbx_seq_one_letter_code
_entity_poly.pdbx_strand_id
1 'polypeptide(L)' 'MLAEAYLHRLDPFAVQITETFGLRWYGLAYISGFIIAWVLLRWLGKKKFILIPPERAGDILFATVLGV' A
#
# COMPACT_ATOMS: atom_id res chain seq x y z
N MET A 1 17.06 -1.22 -26.17
CA MET A 1 17.56 -2.58 -26.44
C MET A 1 18.02 -3.39 -25.21
N LEU A 2 18.75 -2.86 -24.21
CA LEU A 2 19.02 -3.61 -22.96
C LEU A 2 17.91 -3.47 -21.90
N ALA A 3 17.30 -2.28 -21.78
CA ALA A 3 16.23 -2.02 -20.80
C ALA A 3 14.94 -2.82 -21.10
N GLU A 4 14.60 -3.01 -22.38
CA GLU A 4 13.42 -3.78 -22.81
C GLU A 4 13.52 -5.27 -22.47
N ALA A 5 14.73 -5.85 -22.51
CA ALA A 5 14.97 -7.25 -22.18
C ALA A 5 14.86 -7.54 -20.66
N TYR A 6 15.12 -6.53 -19.82
CA TYR A 6 15.00 -6.65 -18.36
C TYR A 6 13.52 -6.60 -17.90
N LEU A 7 12.70 -5.79 -18.57
CA LEU A 7 11.26 -5.69 -18.32
C LEU A 7 10.54 -7.03 -18.51
N HIS A 8 10.92 -7.81 -19.52
CA HIS A 8 10.30 -9.12 -19.80
C HIS A 8 10.73 -10.24 -18.84
N ARG A 9 11.73 -10.03 -17.98
CA ARG A 9 12.19 -11.01 -16.97
C ARG A 9 11.89 -10.61 -15.53
N LEU A 10 11.31 -9.44 -15.30
CA LEU A 10 10.84 -9.09 -13.96
C LEU A 10 9.70 -10.03 -13.61
N ASP A 11 9.97 -10.93 -12.67
CA ASP A 11 8.97 -11.83 -12.14
C ASP A 11 7.80 -11.00 -11.59
N PRO A 12 6.55 -11.25 -12.02
CA PRO A 12 5.39 -10.48 -11.56
C PRO A 12 5.15 -10.65 -10.05
N PHE A 13 5.74 -11.66 -9.43
CA PHE A 13 5.66 -11.92 -8.00
C PHE A 13 6.81 -11.24 -7.26
N ALA A 14 6.46 -10.44 -6.27
CA ALA A 14 7.42 -9.90 -5.31
C ALA A 14 7.75 -10.92 -4.21
N VAL A 15 6.75 -11.72 -3.79
CA VAL A 15 6.93 -12.88 -2.91
C VAL A 15 6.04 -14.01 -3.44
N GLN A 16 6.63 -15.05 -4.00
CA GLN A 16 5.90 -16.23 -4.47
C GLN A 16 5.82 -17.27 -3.34
N ILE A 17 4.60 -17.60 -2.90
CA ILE A 17 4.36 -18.58 -1.82
C ILE A 17 4.12 -19.97 -2.42
N THR A 18 3.53 -20.04 -3.61
CA THR A 18 3.25 -21.26 -4.37
C THR A 18 3.39 -20.98 -5.86
N GLU A 19 3.46 -22.01 -6.71
CA GLU A 19 3.62 -21.84 -8.16
C GLU A 19 2.56 -20.93 -8.81
N THR A 20 1.34 -20.92 -8.26
CA THR A 20 0.22 -20.10 -8.76
C THR A 20 -0.18 -18.94 -7.85
N PHE A 21 0.32 -18.91 -6.60
CA PHE A 21 -0.10 -17.94 -5.60
C PHE A 21 1.11 -17.18 -5.03
N GLY A 22 1.07 -15.86 -5.19
CA GLY A 22 2.12 -14.99 -4.70
C GLY A 22 1.68 -13.55 -4.60
N LEU A 23 2.32 -12.81 -3.71
CA LEU A 23 2.16 -11.38 -3.59
C LEU A 23 2.85 -10.70 -4.77
N ARG A 24 2.07 -10.05 -5.62
CA ARG A 24 2.58 -9.33 -6.79
C ARG A 24 3.07 -7.93 -6.42
N TRP A 25 3.91 -7.35 -7.28
CA TRP A 25 4.42 -5.99 -7.10
C TRP A 25 3.31 -4.94 -7.01
N TYR A 26 2.21 -5.09 -7.75
CA TYR A 26 1.06 -4.18 -7.61
C TYR A 26 0.41 -4.30 -6.23
N GLY A 27 0.34 -5.50 -5.65
CA GLY A 27 -0.21 -5.72 -4.32
C GLY A 27 0.63 -5.02 -3.24
N LEU A 28 1.97 -5.11 -3.37
CA LEU A 28 2.88 -4.34 -2.52
C LEU A 28 2.71 -2.82 -2.67
N ALA A 29 2.46 -2.34 -3.89
CA ALA A 29 2.21 -0.92 -4.12
C ALA A 29 0.93 -0.45 -3.41
N TYR A 30 -0.15 -1.23 -3.46
CA TYR A 30 -1.37 -0.92 -2.71
C TYR A 30 -1.13 -0.93 -1.19
N ILE A 31 -0.52 -1.99 -0.66
CA ILE A 31 -0.24 -2.12 0.79
C ILE A 31 0.61 -0.94 1.27
N SER A 32 1.67 -0.59 0.54
CA SER A 32 2.53 0.54 0.90
C SER A 32 1.79 1.88 0.85
N GLY A 33 0.94 2.10 -0.16
CA GLY A 33 0.08 3.28 -0.24
C GLY A 33 -0.83 3.43 0.97
N PHE A 34 -1.49 2.34 1.41
CA PHE A 34 -2.35 2.37 2.58
C PHE A 34 -1.56 2.61 3.89
N ILE A 35 -0.38 2.00 4.04
CA ILE A 35 0.49 2.24 5.20
C ILE A 35 0.91 3.72 5.26
N ILE A 36 1.32 4.30 4.12
CA ILE A 36 1.72 5.71 4.04
C ILE A 36 0.54 6.62 4.40
N ALA A 37 -0.64 6.37 3.82
CA ALA A 37 -1.85 7.15 4.12
C ALA A 37 -2.19 7.09 5.62
N TRP A 38 -2.11 5.92 6.24
CA TRP A 38 -2.35 5.75 7.67
C TRP A 38 -1.35 6.51 8.54
N VAL A 39 -0.05 6.42 8.23
CA VAL A 39 1.00 7.15 8.95
C VAL A 39 0.78 8.65 8.83
N LEU A 40 0.46 9.14 7.63
CA LEU A 40 0.18 10.56 7.38
C LEU A 40 -1.05 11.04 8.16
N LEU A 41 -2.16 10.30 8.12
CA LEU A 41 -3.37 10.65 8.88
C LEU A 41 -3.10 10.71 10.38
N ARG A 42 -2.36 9.74 10.94
CA ARG A 42 -1.99 9.78 12.36
C ARG A 42 -1.04 10.94 12.68
N TRP A 43 -0.10 11.23 11.79
CA TRP A 43 0.84 12.35 12.00
C TRP A 43 0.14 13.70 11.96
N LEU A 44 -0.74 13.92 10.98
CA LEU A 44 -1.58 15.12 10.85
C LEU A 44 -2.53 15.29 12.05
N GLY A 45 -3.17 14.20 12.49
CA GLY A 45 -4.04 14.20 13.67
C GLY A 45 -3.27 14.55 14.96
N LYS A 46 -2.07 13.98 15.16
CA LYS A 46 -1.20 14.33 16.29
C LYS A 46 -0.76 15.79 16.29
N LYS A 47 -0.53 16.36 15.11
CA LYS A 47 -0.15 17.77 14.93
C LYS A 47 -1.36 18.72 14.98
N LYS A 48 -2.58 18.21 15.13
CA LYS A 48 -3.85 18.96 15.10
C LYS A 48 -4.06 19.75 13.79
N PHE A 49 -3.46 19.31 12.70
CA PHE A 49 -3.67 19.90 11.37
C PHE A 49 -5.04 19.51 10.78
N ILE A 50 -5.64 18.44 11.29
CA ILE A 50 -6.95 17.93 10.89
C ILE A 50 -7.80 17.65 12.13
N LEU A 51 -9.12 17.69 11.97
CA LEU A 51 -10.10 17.41 13.04
C LEU A 51 -10.26 15.91 13.34
N ILE A 52 -9.46 15.05 12.69
CA ILE A 52 -9.51 13.60 12.84
C ILE A 52 -8.58 13.21 14.01
N PRO A 53 -9.11 12.61 15.08
CA PRO A 53 -8.29 12.05 16.15
C PRO A 53 -7.39 10.94 15.59
N PRO A 54 -6.10 10.87 15.97
CA PRO A 54 -5.18 9.85 15.46
C PRO A 54 -5.63 8.41 15.76
N GLU A 55 -6.49 8.21 16.75
CA GLU A 55 -7.12 6.93 17.09
C GLU A 55 -8.09 6.47 15.99
N ARG A 56 -8.78 7.40 15.32
CA ARG A 56 -9.75 7.12 14.24
C ARG A 56 -9.12 7.02 12.85
N ALA A 57 -7.82 7.28 12.72
CA ALA A 57 -7.12 7.14 11.44
C ALA A 57 -7.17 5.71 10.90
N GLY A 58 -7.21 4.70 11.79
CA GLY A 58 -7.39 3.30 11.40
C GLY A 58 -8.77 3.02 10.80
N ASP A 59 -9.83 3.54 11.43
CA ASP A 59 -11.22 3.36 10.98
C ASP A 59 -11.45 3.99 9.60
N ILE A 60 -10.90 5.19 9.36
CA ILE A 60 -10.98 5.86 8.06
C ILE A 60 -10.22 5.10 6.99
N LEU A 61 -9.03 4.59 7.31
CA LEU A 61 -8.27 3.75 6.38
C LEU A 61 -9.06 2.49 6.03
N PHE A 62 -9.64 1.81 7.01
CA PHE A 62 -10.43 0.60 6.80
C PHE A 62 -11.68 0.88 5.95
N ALA A 63 -12.42 1.95 6.24
CA ALA A 63 -13.55 2.39 5.43
C ALA A 63 -13.15 2.73 3.99
N THR A 64 -11.98 3.35 3.80
CA THR A 64 -11.44 3.66 2.46
C THR A 64 -11.12 2.38 1.71
N VAL A 65 -10.44 1.41 2.34
CA VAL A 65 -10.09 0.12 1.74
C VAL A 65 -11.34 -0.67 1.34
N LEU A 66 -12.41 -0.64 2.15
CA LEU A 66 -13.68 -1.30 1.81
C LEU A 66 -14.48 -0.60 0.70
N GLY A 67 -14.24 0.69 0.49
CA GLY A 67 -14.94 1.48 -0.52
C GLY A 67 -14.33 1.43 -1.92
N VAL A 68 -13.14 0.82 -2.08
CA VAL A 68 -12.46 0.62 -3.37
C VAL A 68 -12.88 -0.71 -4.00
#